data_AF-A0A2W5V688-F1
#
_entry.id   AF-A0A2W5V688-F1
#
_cell.length_a   1.000
_cell.length_b   1.000
_cell.length_c   1.000
_cell.angle_alpha   90.00
_cell.angle_beta   90.00
_cell.angle_gamma   90.00
#
_symmetry.space_group_name_H-M   'P 1'
#
loop_
_entity.id
_entity.type
_entity.pdbx_description
1 polymer ?
#
loop_
_entity_poly.entity_id
_entity_poly.type
_entity_poly.pdbx_seq_one_letter_code
_entity_poly.pdbx_strand_id
1 'polypeptide(L)'
;MPSTARIPTICATCQAKDFLVVGEEFVSGQLRWFERFECKCGHGFETGGAGLPSAGLRKSIVTQSGAAEVWLDDKAAIPRVTVLLVRGFGLTEAAAKERLAKLPAVAFEGTHAEAEFVAEALKQGGVVVRVVNHLPKK
;
A
#
# COMPACT_ATOMS: atom_id res chain seq x y z
N MET A 1 3.98 -4.22 -9.14
CA MET A 1 4.65 -2.94 -9.59
C MET A 1 5.34 -2.32 -8.38
N PRO A 2 6.52 -1.68 -8.50
CA PRO A 2 7.18 -1.08 -7.34
C PRO A 2 6.29 0.04 -6.76
N SER A 3 5.97 -0.06 -5.47
CA SER A 3 5.23 0.95 -4.73
C SER A 3 6.24 1.78 -3.96
N THR A 4 6.87 2.75 -4.64
CA THR A 4 7.96 3.56 -4.09
C THR A 4 7.76 5.06 -4.33
N ALA A 5 8.35 5.89 -3.48
CA ALA A 5 8.46 7.32 -3.66
C ALA A 5 9.87 7.81 -3.30
N ARG A 6 10.28 8.90 -3.93
CA ARG A 6 11.50 9.63 -3.63
C ARG A 6 11.14 10.94 -2.96
N ILE A 7 11.61 11.12 -1.73
CA ILE A 7 11.36 12.31 -0.91
C ILE A 7 12.67 13.11 -0.85
N PRO A 8 12.69 14.38 -1.30
CA PRO A 8 13.87 15.22 -1.16
C PRO A 8 14.33 15.29 0.31
N THR A 9 15.63 15.08 0.54
CA THR A 9 16.22 15.11 1.87
C THR A 9 17.64 15.68 1.82
N ILE A 10 18.26 15.85 2.98
CA ILE A 10 19.63 16.35 3.13
C ILE A 10 20.41 15.34 3.98
N CYS A 11 21.60 14.97 3.51
CA CYS A 11 22.49 14.11 4.28
C CYS A 11 22.89 14.78 5.60
N ALA A 12 22.59 14.14 6.73
CA ALA A 12 22.95 14.67 8.05
C ALA A 12 24.47 14.85 8.24
N THR A 13 25.29 14.07 7.54
CA THR A 13 26.76 14.10 7.65
C THR A 13 27.40 15.15 6.74
N CYS A 14 27.16 15.10 5.42
CA CYS A 14 27.84 15.97 4.45
C CYS A 14 26.98 17.11 3.90
N GLN A 15 25.72 17.22 4.33
CA GLN A 15 24.76 18.24 3.89
C GLN A 15 24.44 18.26 2.38
N ALA A 16 24.84 17.22 1.65
CA ALA A 16 24.45 17.05 0.25
C ALA A 16 22.94 16.81 0.13
N LYS A 17 22.31 17.44 -0.87
CA LYS A 17 20.92 17.19 -1.25
C LYS A 17 20.84 15.86 -1.98
N ASP A 18 19.91 15.01 -1.56
CA ASP A 18 19.63 13.73 -2.21
C ASP A 18 18.17 13.32 -1.96
N PHE A 19 17.85 12.05 -2.13
CA PHE A 19 16.51 11.51 -1.92
C PHE A 19 16.50 10.38 -0.89
N LEU A 20 15.53 10.43 0.02
CA LEU A 20 15.07 9.27 0.77
C LEU A 20 14.14 8.46 -0.14
N VAL A 21 14.44 7.18 -0.34
CA VAL A 21 13.54 6.25 -1.03
C VAL A 21 12.65 5.60 0.01
N VAL A 22 11.35 5.73 -0.13
CA VAL A 22 10.37 5.04 0.71
C VAL A 22 9.53 4.12 -0.14
N GLY A 23 9.09 2.99 0.41
CA GLY A 23 8.26 2.08 -0.36
C GLY A 23 7.53 1.04 0.45
N GLU A 24 6.70 0.29 -0.25
CA GLU A 24 5.97 -0.86 0.23
C GLU A 24 6.20 -2.06 -0.68
N GLU A 25 6.24 -3.23 -0.08
CA GLU A 25 6.38 -4.51 -0.75
C GLU A 25 5.52 -5.58 -0.10
N PHE A 26 5.01 -6.50 -0.91
CA PHE A 26 4.33 -7.69 -0.45
C PHE A 26 5.25 -8.90 -0.68
N VAL A 27 5.87 -9.38 0.40
CA VAL A 27 6.86 -10.48 0.34
C VAL A 27 6.53 -11.51 1.40
N SER A 28 6.54 -12.79 1.01
CA SER A 28 6.31 -13.93 1.91
C SER A 28 5.00 -13.82 2.71
N GLY A 29 3.91 -13.37 2.08
CA GLY A 29 2.60 -13.25 2.72
C GLY A 29 2.47 -12.06 3.69
N GLN A 30 3.46 -11.17 3.73
CA GLN A 30 3.48 -10.03 4.63
C GLN A 30 3.64 -8.73 3.85
N LEU A 31 2.78 -7.76 4.13
CA LEU A 31 2.98 -6.38 3.70
C LEU A 31 4.07 -5.75 4.58
N ARG A 32 5.07 -5.16 3.93
CA ARG A 32 6.18 -4.47 4.59
C ARG A 32 6.39 -3.11 3.95
N TRP A 33 6.91 -2.19 4.73
CA TRP A 33 7.35 -0.88 4.26
C TRP A 33 8.81 -0.66 4.63
N PHE A 34 9.47 0.20 3.86
CA PHE A 34 10.87 0.55 4.09
C PHE A 34 11.14 2.03 3.79
N GLU A 35 12.22 2.54 4.39
CA GLU A 35 12.89 3.77 4.03
C GLU A 35 14.37 3.45 3.85
N ARG A 36 14.94 3.89 2.73
CA ARG A 36 16.34 3.71 2.39
C ARG A 36 16.94 5.06 2.00
N PHE A 37 18.04 5.39 2.64
CA PHE A 37 18.85 6.55 2.29
C PHE A 37 20.27 6.10 2.00
N GLU A 38 20.83 6.57 0.89
CA GLU A 38 22.21 6.31 0.51
C GLU A 38 22.82 7.61 -0.02
N CYS A 39 23.88 8.08 0.63
CA CYS A 39 24.61 9.28 0.21
C CYS A 39 25.99 8.92 -0.32
N LYS A 40 26.46 9.66 -1.32
CA LYS A 40 27.81 9.52 -1.91
C LYS A 40 28.96 9.69 -0.91
N CYS A 41 28.73 10.32 0.24
CA CYS A 41 29.73 10.46 1.30
C CYS A 41 29.90 9.19 2.17
N GLY A 42 29.16 8.12 1.87
CA GLY A 42 29.18 6.85 2.61
C GLY A 42 28.19 6.79 3.79
N HIS A 43 27.49 7.88 4.10
CA HIS A 43 26.40 7.84 5.08
C HIS A 43 25.13 7.27 4.43
N GLY A 44 24.47 6.34 5.11
CA GLY A 44 23.24 5.73 4.66
C GLY A 44 22.57 4.94 5.78
N PHE A 45 21.30 4.63 5.60
CA PHE A 45 20.54 3.77 6.48
C PHE A 45 19.42 3.08 5.72
N GLU A 46 18.96 1.97 6.28
CA GLU A 46 17.73 1.30 5.85
C GLU A 46 16.93 0.95 7.10
N THR A 47 15.67 1.35 7.11
CA THR A 47 14.72 1.07 8.18
C THR A 47 13.38 0.66 7.56
N GLY A 48 12.47 0.14 8.37
CA GLY A 48 11.18 -0.32 7.89
C GLY A 48 10.44 -1.13 8.92
N GLY A 49 9.31 -1.69 8.52
CA GLY A 49 8.47 -2.46 9.42
C GLY A 49 7.40 -3.28 8.71
N ALA A 50 6.68 -4.07 9.52
CA ALA A 50 5.50 -4.78 9.10
C ALA A 50 4.30 -3.84 8.97
N GLY A 51 3.41 -4.12 8.01
CA GLY A 51 2.15 -3.40 7.83
C GLY A 51 2.30 -2.13 7.02
N LEU A 52 1.48 -1.12 7.37
CA LEU A 52 1.36 0.12 6.61
C LEU A 52 2.42 1.14 7.03
N PRO A 53 3.00 1.91 6.10
CA PRO A 53 3.81 3.06 6.43
C PRO A 53 2.94 4.18 7.02
N SER A 54 3.58 5.22 7.56
CA SER A 54 2.84 6.40 8.03
C SER A 54 2.02 7.03 6.90
N ALA A 55 0.91 7.68 7.24
CA ALA A 55 -0.03 8.23 6.25
C ALA A 55 0.64 9.21 5.25
N GLY A 56 1.64 9.98 5.68
CA GLY A 56 2.39 10.89 4.82
C GLY A 56 3.27 10.16 3.79
N LEU A 57 3.92 9.08 4.20
CA LEU A 57 4.72 8.23 3.30
C LEU A 57 3.81 7.47 2.33
N ARG A 58 2.74 6.86 2.85
CA ARG A 58 1.73 6.19 2.03
C ARG A 58 1.20 7.10 0.92
N LYS A 59 0.83 8.34 1.27
CA LYS A 59 0.38 9.36 0.30
C LYS A 59 1.44 9.65 -0.75
N SER A 60 2.71 9.77 -0.34
CA SER A 60 3.82 10.02 -1.26
C SER A 60 4.01 8.86 -2.24
N ILE A 61 3.92 7.62 -1.76
CA ILE A 61 3.99 6.40 -2.57
C ILE A 61 2.86 6.37 -3.59
N VAL A 62 1.60 6.55 -3.16
CA VAL A 62 0.44 6.58 -4.08
C VAL A 62 0.59 7.69 -5.13
N THR A 63 1.08 8.87 -4.73
CA THR A 63 1.25 10.00 -5.65
C THR A 63 2.29 9.72 -6.74
N GLN A 64 3.43 9.10 -6.39
CA GLN A 64 4.54 8.90 -7.33
C GLN A 64 4.47 7.57 -8.08
N SER A 65 3.92 6.51 -7.47
CA SER A 65 3.80 5.19 -8.07
C SER A 65 2.44 4.91 -8.69
N GLY A 66 1.42 5.72 -8.36
CA GLY A 66 0.05 5.44 -8.75
C GLY A 66 -0.75 4.72 -7.66
N ALA A 67 -2.07 4.69 -7.85
CA ALA A 67 -3.01 4.04 -6.95
C ALA A 67 -3.46 2.68 -7.51
N ALA A 68 -3.93 1.80 -6.64
CA ALA A 68 -4.49 0.51 -7.00
C ALA A 68 -5.87 0.34 -6.36
N GLU A 69 -6.79 -0.26 -7.10
CA GLU A 69 -8.12 -0.59 -6.62
C GLU A 69 -8.33 -2.11 -6.64
N VAL A 70 -8.95 -2.63 -5.59
CA VAL A 70 -9.45 -4.00 -5.54
C VAL A 70 -10.96 -3.96 -5.66
N TRP A 71 -11.47 -4.49 -6.76
CA TRP A 71 -12.88 -4.55 -7.09
C TRP A 71 -13.48 -5.89 -6.64
N LEU A 72 -14.64 -5.79 -5.99
CA LEU A 72 -15.45 -6.92 -5.55
C LEU A 72 -16.78 -6.92 -6.29
N ASP A 73 -17.10 -8.06 -6.90
CA ASP A 73 -18.35 -8.27 -7.63
C ASP A 73 -19.32 -9.19 -6.87
N ASP A 74 -18.82 -10.03 -5.94
CA ASP A 74 -19.60 -11.03 -5.21
C ASP A 74 -20.09 -10.54 -3.84
N LYS A 75 -21.42 -10.50 -3.66
CA LYS A 75 -22.06 -10.14 -2.37
C LYS A 75 -21.79 -11.15 -1.27
N ALA A 76 -21.63 -12.43 -1.58
CA ALA A 76 -21.40 -13.47 -0.58
C ALA A 76 -20.03 -13.29 0.13
N ALA A 77 -19.09 -12.61 -0.53
CA ALA A 77 -17.76 -12.34 0.01
C ALA A 77 -17.68 -11.12 0.94
N ILE A 78 -18.72 -10.28 1.02
CA ILE A 78 -18.73 -9.04 1.82
C ILE A 78 -18.27 -9.25 3.28
N PRO A 79 -18.72 -10.28 4.03
CA PRO A 79 -18.26 -10.49 5.40
C PRO A 79 -16.75 -10.75 5.50
N ARG A 80 -16.19 -11.55 4.58
CA ARG A 80 -14.75 -11.86 4.55
C ARG A 80 -13.92 -10.63 4.22
N VAL A 81 -14.36 -9.86 3.22
CA VAL A 81 -13.72 -8.61 2.82
C VAL A 81 -13.77 -7.59 3.96
N THR A 82 -14.91 -7.46 4.64
CA THR A 82 -15.06 -6.58 5.81
C THR A 82 -14.06 -6.93 6.92
N VAL A 83 -13.94 -8.21 7.27
CA VAL A 83 -12.97 -8.67 8.29
C VAL A 83 -11.54 -8.34 7.89
N LEU A 84 -11.18 -8.54 6.63
CA LEU A 84 -9.83 -8.21 6.12
C LEU A 84 -9.55 -6.70 6.22
N LEU A 85 -10.50 -5.85 5.84
CA LEU A 85 -10.32 -4.39 5.91
C LEU A 85 -10.20 -3.90 7.35
N VAL A 86 -11.01 -4.44 8.26
CA VAL A 86 -10.98 -4.05 9.68
C VAL A 86 -9.68 -4.53 10.35
N ARG A 87 -9.32 -5.80 10.19
CA ARG A 87 -8.16 -6.39 10.89
C ARG A 87 -6.83 -6.10 10.22
N GLY A 88 -6.79 -6.06 8.89
CA GLY A 88 -5.59 -5.85 8.10
C GLY A 88 -5.21 -4.38 7.93
N PHE A 89 -6.21 -3.48 7.89
CA PHE A 89 -6.00 -2.07 7.59
C PHE A 89 -6.57 -1.12 8.65
N GLY A 90 -7.14 -1.64 9.73
CA GLY A 90 -7.66 -0.83 10.84
C GLY A 90 -8.88 0.02 10.48
N LEU A 91 -9.61 -0.31 9.40
CA LEU A 91 -10.85 0.39 9.07
C LEU A 91 -11.91 0.11 10.14
N THR A 92 -12.82 1.07 10.32
CA THR A 92 -14.04 0.80 11.09
C THR A 92 -14.95 -0.13 10.29
N GLU A 93 -15.71 -0.97 10.99
CA GLU A 93 -16.67 -1.87 10.34
C GLU A 93 -17.71 -1.09 9.52
N ALA A 94 -18.13 0.08 10.02
CA ALA A 94 -19.04 0.98 9.32
C ALA A 94 -18.45 1.47 7.98
N ALA A 95 -17.20 1.95 7.98
CA ALA A 95 -16.53 2.41 6.78
C ALA A 95 -16.33 1.26 5.76
N ALA A 96 -15.99 0.06 6.24
CA ALA A 96 -15.88 -1.11 5.38
C ALA A 96 -17.23 -1.50 4.75
N LYS A 97 -18.32 -1.52 5.52
CA LYS A 97 -19.67 -1.83 5.01
C LYS A 97 -20.20 -0.77 4.05
N GLU A 98 -19.98 0.51 4.34
CA GLU A 98 -20.37 1.61 3.46
C GLU A 98 -19.72 1.45 2.09
N ARG A 99 -18.42 1.14 2.06
CA ARG A 99 -17.68 0.90 0.81
C ARG A 99 -18.25 -0.26 -0.01
N LEU A 100 -18.73 -1.30 0.67
CA LEU A 100 -19.25 -2.53 0.06
C LEU A 100 -20.77 -2.51 -0.18
N ALA A 101 -21.46 -1.42 0.13
CA ALA A 101 -22.92 -1.35 0.10
C ALA A 101 -23.53 -1.49 -1.30
N LYS A 102 -22.77 -1.17 -2.36
CA LYS A 102 -23.23 -1.20 -3.76
C LYS A 102 -22.23 -1.93 -4.64
N LEU A 103 -22.54 -3.18 -4.99
CA LEU A 103 -21.71 -3.96 -5.92
C LEU A 103 -22.10 -3.69 -7.40
N PRO A 104 -21.14 -3.76 -8.34
CA PRO A 104 -19.70 -3.96 -8.12
C PRO A 104 -19.06 -2.76 -7.40
N ALA A 105 -18.20 -3.02 -6.41
CA ALA A 105 -17.63 -2.00 -5.53
C ALA A 105 -16.11 -2.05 -5.53
N VAL A 106 -15.49 -0.88 -5.33
CA VAL A 106 -14.10 -0.78 -4.91
C VAL A 106 -14.02 -1.16 -3.43
N ALA A 107 -13.65 -2.40 -3.15
CA ALA A 107 -13.47 -2.91 -1.79
C ALA A 107 -12.28 -2.28 -1.08
N PHE A 108 -11.21 -1.97 -1.83
CA PHE A 108 -10.00 -1.38 -1.29
C PHE A 108 -9.35 -0.45 -2.31
N GLU A 109 -8.71 0.61 -1.81
CA GLU A 109 -7.90 1.53 -2.60
C GLU A 109 -6.62 1.87 -1.84
N GLY A 110 -5.48 1.78 -2.52
CA GLY A 110 -4.19 1.95 -1.89
C GLY A 110 -3.01 1.87 -2.84
N THR A 111 -1.85 1.45 -2.33
CA THR A 111 -0.67 1.19 -3.17
C THR A 111 -0.80 -0.14 -3.91
N HIS A 112 0.06 -0.36 -4.92
CA HIS A 112 0.06 -1.63 -5.65
C HIS A 112 0.38 -2.81 -4.72
N ALA A 113 1.32 -2.64 -3.78
CA ALA A 113 1.68 -3.66 -2.81
C ALA A 113 0.52 -3.99 -1.86
N GLU A 114 -0.20 -2.97 -1.38
CA GLU A 114 -1.39 -3.16 -0.56
C GLU A 114 -2.51 -3.89 -1.30
N ALA A 115 -2.76 -3.54 -2.57
CA ALA A 115 -3.77 -4.21 -3.39
C ALA A 115 -3.41 -5.67 -3.71
N GLU A 116 -2.13 -5.96 -3.97
CA GLU A 116 -1.62 -7.33 -4.12
C GLU A 116 -1.82 -8.15 -2.82
N PHE A 117 -1.50 -7.57 -1.66
CA PHE A 117 -1.74 -8.18 -0.36
C PHE A 117 -3.23 -8.49 -0.13
N VAL A 118 -4.12 -7.52 -0.40
CA VAL A 118 -5.58 -7.72 -0.26
C VAL A 118 -6.08 -8.81 -1.20
N ALA A 119 -5.67 -8.78 -2.46
CA ALA A 119 -6.10 -9.76 -3.45
C ALA A 119 -5.66 -11.18 -3.08
N GLU A 120 -4.42 -11.36 -2.61
CA GLU A 120 -3.91 -12.65 -2.18
C GLU A 120 -4.63 -13.16 -0.92
N ALA A 121 -4.84 -12.30 0.09
CA ALA A 121 -5.58 -12.67 1.30
C ALA A 121 -7.03 -13.10 1.00
N LEU A 122 -7.69 -12.41 0.06
CA LEU A 122 -9.04 -12.77 -0.37
C LEU A 122 -9.06 -14.07 -1.18
N LYS A 123 -8.09 -14.25 -2.07
CA LYS A 123 -7.93 -15.47 -2.86
C LYS A 123 -7.71 -16.71 -1.98
N GLN A 124 -6.89 -16.61 -0.94
CA GLN A 124 -6.71 -17.69 0.06
C GLN A 124 -8.01 -18.02 0.78
N GLY A 125 -8.89 -17.03 0.98
CA GLY A 125 -10.24 -17.20 1.47
C GLY A 125 -11.27 -17.63 0.41
N GLY A 126 -10.85 -18.01 -0.80
CA GLY A 126 -11.72 -18.43 -1.90
C GLY A 126 -12.55 -17.32 -2.53
N VAL A 127 -12.17 -16.05 -2.35
CA VAL A 127 -12.85 -14.89 -2.92
C VAL A 127 -12.08 -14.42 -4.17
N VAL A 128 -12.79 -14.30 -5.29
CA VAL A 128 -12.22 -13.74 -6.53
C VAL A 128 -12.43 -12.23 -6.54
N VAL A 129 -11.36 -11.50 -6.80
CA VAL A 129 -11.37 -10.03 -6.95
C VAL A 129 -10.61 -9.61 -8.20
N ARG A 130 -10.90 -8.40 -8.67
CA ARG A 130 -10.20 -7.78 -9.79
C ARG A 130 -9.34 -6.64 -9.29
N VAL A 131 -8.05 -6.65 -9.62
CA VAL A 131 -7.12 -5.56 -9.29
C VAL A 131 -6.97 -4.63 -10.50
N VAL A 132 -7.11 -3.32 -10.27
CA VAL A 132 -6.92 -2.28 -11.29
C VAL A 132 -5.82 -1.34 -10.82
N ASN A 133 -4.73 -1.26 -11.60
CA ASN A 133 -3.60 -0.39 -11.31
C ASN A 133 -3.74 0.92 -12.11
N HIS A 134 -3.66 2.05 -11.42
CA HIS A 134 -3.74 3.39 -11.99
C HIS A 134 -2.35 4.01 -11.97
N LEU A 135 -1.74 4.13 -13.14
CA LEU A 135 -0.44 4.79 -13.27
C LEU A 135 -0.50 6.26 -12.83
N PRO A 136 0.59 6.80 -12.27
CA PRO A 136 0.64 8.20 -11.86
C PRO A 136 0.44 9.09 -13.10
N LYS A 137 -0.35 10.16 -12.94
CA LYS A 137 -0.55 11.15 -14.00
C LYS A 137 0.77 11.91 -14.20
N LYS A 138 1.28 11.92 -15.43
CA LYS A 138 2.49 12.66 -15.84
C LYS A 138 2.29 14.17 -15.76
#